data_AF-A0A942S2Q6-F1
#
_entry.id   AF-A0A942S2Q6-F1
#
_cell.length_a   1.000
_cell.length_b   1.000
_cell.length_c   1.000
_cell.angle_alpha   90.00
_cell.angle_beta   90.00
_cell.angle_gamma   90.00
#
_symmetry.space_group_name_H-M   'P 1'
#
loop_
_entity.id
_entity.type
_entity.pdbx_description
1 polymer ?
#
loop_
_entity_poly.entity_id
_entity_poly.type
_entity_poly.pdbx_seq_one_letter_code
_entity_poly.pdbx_strand_id
1 'polypeptide(L)'
;MMLRQDQIEHYRALMQQQLTEILAALALSDANDTGTVQLDQSRVGRLSRMDAMQQQAMSQSLKSRLLSNRRRLEAALERVNNGRFGVCCRC
;
A
#
# COMPACT_ATOMS: atom_id res chain seq x y z
N MET A 1 14.41 19.34 -18.69
CA MET A 1 13.05 19.93 -18.72
C MET A 1 12.51 19.87 -17.30
N MET A 2 12.50 20.99 -16.58
CA MET A 2 11.96 21.05 -15.20
C MET A 2 10.42 21.06 -15.27
N LEU A 3 9.75 20.30 -14.40
CA LEU A 3 8.29 20.43 -14.27
C LEU A 3 7.95 21.84 -13.78
N ARG A 4 6.88 22.41 -14.33
CA ARG A 4 6.35 23.70 -13.85
C ARG A 4 5.66 23.51 -12.49
N GLN A 5 5.57 24.58 -11.71
CA GLN A 5 5.06 24.53 -10.34
C GLN A 5 3.60 24.04 -10.25
N ASP A 6 2.76 24.41 -11.22
CA ASP A 6 1.37 23.92 -11.39
C ASP A 6 1.32 22.40 -11.53
N GLN A 7 2.26 21.82 -12.28
CA GLN A 7 2.34 20.38 -12.50
C GLN A 7 2.79 19.66 -11.24
N ILE A 8 3.74 20.24 -10.49
CA ILE A 8 4.23 19.67 -9.23
C ILE A 8 3.09 19.61 -8.21
N GLU A 9 2.28 20.67 -8.09
CA GLU A 9 1.12 20.70 -7.20
C GLU A 9 0.06 19.67 -7.62
N HIS A 10 -0.21 19.54 -8.93
CA HIS A 10 -1.13 18.52 -9.43
C HIS A 10 -0.68 17.10 -9.05
N TYR A 11 0.60 16.75 -9.30
CA TYR A 11 1.13 15.44 -8.94
C TYR A 11 1.21 15.24 -7.43
N ARG A 12 1.46 16.29 -6.65
CA ARG A 12 1.43 16.23 -5.19
C ARG A 12 0.05 15.84 -4.69
N ALA A 13 -1.01 16.47 -5.21
CA ALA A 13 -2.39 16.15 -4.84
C ALA A 13 -2.73 14.69 -5.20
N LEU A 14 -2.36 14.23 -6.41
CA LEU A 14 -2.56 12.84 -6.82
C LEU A 14 -1.84 11.85 -5.90
N MET A 15 -0.58 12.12 -5.56
CA MET A 15 0.20 11.25 -4.67
C MET A 15 -0.38 11.21 -3.25
N GLN A 16 -0.89 12.34 -2.74
CA GLN A 16 -1.55 12.39 -1.42
C GLN A 16 -2.88 11.61 -1.43
N GLN A 17 -3.65 11.71 -2.50
CA GLN A 17 -4.88 10.93 -2.66
C GLN A 17 -4.56 9.43 -2.68
N GLN A 18 -3.62 9.00 -3.53
CA GLN A 18 -3.21 7.59 -3.60
C GLN A 18 -2.64 7.08 -2.27
N LEU A 19 -1.88 7.90 -1.55
CA LEU A 19 -1.36 7.53 -0.23
C LEU A 19 -2.50 7.31 0.77
N THR A 20 -3.52 8.16 0.75
CA THR A 20 -4.71 8.03 1.60
C THR A 20 -5.47 6.74 1.31
N GLU A 21 -5.66 6.40 0.03
CA GLU A 21 -6.29 5.15 -0.40
C GLU A 21 -5.50 3.92 0.07
N ILE A 22 -4.17 3.94 -0.07
CA ILE A 22 -3.29 2.85 0.38
C ILE A 22 -3.34 2.69 1.91
N LEU A 23 -3.34 3.79 2.66
CA LEU A 23 -3.44 3.76 4.12
C LEU A 23 -4.78 3.19 4.58
N ALA A 24 -5.89 3.57 3.91
CA ALA A 24 -7.21 3.01 4.19
C ALA A 24 -7.26 1.50 3.90
N ALA A 25 -6.69 1.06 2.77
CA ALA A 25 -6.63 -0.36 2.43
C ALA A 25 -5.78 -1.18 3.42
N LEU A 26 -4.67 -0.63 3.90
CA LEU A 26 -3.84 -1.26 4.93
C LEU A 26 -4.57 -1.35 6.28
N ALA A 27 -5.27 -0.28 6.69
CA ALA A 27 -6.05 -0.27 7.93
C ALA A 27 -7.17 -1.32 7.91
N LEU A 28 -7.86 -1.47 6.77
CA LEU A 28 -8.87 -2.52 6.58
C LEU A 28 -8.25 -3.93 6.62
N SER A 29 -7.07 -4.12 6.02
CA SER A 29 -6.34 -5.39 6.08
C SER A 29 -5.92 -5.75 7.50
N ASP A 30 -5.45 -4.77 8.28
CA ASP A 30 -5.03 -4.97 9.68
C ASP A 30 -6.23 -5.29 10.58
N ALA A 31 -7.37 -4.60 10.39
CA ALA A 31 -8.60 -4.89 11.12
C ALA A 31 -9.10 -6.33 10.87
N ASN A 32 -9.02 -6.80 9.62
CA ASN A 32 -9.37 -8.17 9.26
C ASN A 32 -8.37 -9.19 9.83
N ASP A 33 -7.06 -8.96 9.71
CA ASP A 33 -6.04 -9.88 10.28
C ASP A 33 -6.21 -10.03 11.80
N THR A 34 -6.56 -8.95 12.52
CA THR A 34 -6.73 -8.97 13.98
C THR A 34 -8.06 -9.60 14.41
N GLY A 35 -9.11 -9.53 13.58
CA GLY A 35 -10.43 -10.14 13.83
C GLY A 35 -10.54 -11.63 13.45
N THR A 36 -9.57 -12.18 12.72
CA THR A 36 -9.67 -13.55 12.15
C THR A 36 -9.30 -14.67 13.14
N VAL A 37 -8.93 -14.35 14.38
CA VAL A 37 -8.58 -15.34 15.44
C VAL A 37 -9.78 -15.69 16.33
N GLN A 38 -10.99 -15.72 15.76
CA GLN A 38 -12.12 -16.51 16.27
C GLN A 38 -12.80 -17.31 15.14
N LEU A 39 -12.02 -17.87 14.22
CA LEU A 39 -12.49 -19.01 13.45
C LEU A 39 -12.51 -20.22 14.38
N ASP A 40 -13.68 -20.49 14.96
CA ASP A 40 -14.03 -21.71 15.68
C ASP A 40 -13.56 -22.94 14.88
N GLN A 41 -12.39 -23.46 15.27
CA GLN A 41 -11.65 -24.52 14.58
C GLN A 41 -12.34 -25.89 14.63
N SER A 42 -13.59 -25.96 15.11
CA SER A 42 -14.28 -27.22 15.37
C SER A 42 -14.94 -27.85 14.13
N ARG A 43 -15.02 -27.15 12.98
CA ARG A 43 -15.85 -27.62 11.84
C ARG A 43 -15.24 -27.58 10.43
N VAL A 44 -13.97 -27.21 10.27
CA VAL A 44 -13.40 -27.00 8.93
C VAL A 44 -12.46 -28.16 8.52
N GLY A 45 -12.89 -28.95 7.53
CA GLY A 45 -12.18 -30.15 7.06
C GLY A 45 -10.82 -29.87 6.40
N ARG A 46 -10.02 -30.93 6.14
CA ARG A 46 -8.62 -30.84 5.66
C ARG A 46 -8.42 -29.98 4.40
N LEU A 47 -9.41 -29.90 3.51
CA LEU A 47 -9.33 -29.10 2.27
C LEU A 47 -9.31 -27.60 2.58
N SER A 48 -10.15 -27.18 3.51
CA SER A 48 -10.35 -25.77 3.85
C SER A 48 -9.17 -25.14 4.59
N ARG A 49 -8.28 -25.94 5.20
CA ARG A 49 -7.02 -25.44 5.77
C ARG A 49 -6.01 -25.05 4.69
N MET A 50 -5.97 -25.77 3.56
CA MET A 50 -5.11 -25.39 2.43
C MET A 50 -5.64 -24.13 1.73
N ASP A 51 -6.95 -24.04 1.53
CA ASP A 51 -7.57 -22.84 0.95
C ASP A 51 -7.40 -21.61 1.85
N ALA A 52 -7.55 -21.77 3.17
CA ALA A 52 -7.31 -20.70 4.13
C ALA A 52 -5.85 -20.22 4.13
N MET A 53 -4.87 -21.13 4.05
CA MET A 53 -3.45 -20.75 3.93
C MET A 53 -3.14 -20.03 2.61
N GLN A 54 -3.73 -20.46 1.49
CA GLN A 54 -3.57 -19.75 0.21
C GLN A 54 -4.17 -18.36 0.25
N GLN A 55 -5.37 -18.20 0.82
CA GLN A 55 -6.02 -16.89 0.98
C GLN A 55 -5.19 -15.96 1.87
N GLN A 56 -4.64 -16.49 2.96
CA GLN A 56 -3.74 -15.75 3.85
C GLN A 56 -2.45 -15.33 3.13
N ALA A 57 -1.83 -16.22 2.35
CA ALA A 57 -0.63 -15.91 1.57
C ALA A 57 -0.88 -14.84 0.49
N MET A 58 -2.02 -14.89 -0.19
CA MET A 58 -2.43 -13.85 -1.15
C MET A 58 -2.65 -12.50 -0.47
N SER A 59 -3.32 -12.48 0.68
CA SER A 59 -3.53 -11.28 1.50
C SER A 59 -2.19 -10.64 1.91
N GLN A 60 -1.24 -11.44 2.42
CA GLN A 60 0.11 -10.98 2.79
C GLN A 60 0.90 -10.41 1.60
N SER A 61 0.78 -11.02 0.42
CA SER A 61 1.40 -10.53 -0.81
C SER A 61 0.85 -9.17 -1.24
N LEU A 62 -0.48 -8.99 -1.18
CA LEU A 62 -1.13 -7.71 -1.44
C LEU A 62 -0.69 -6.64 -0.46
N LYS A 63 -0.68 -6.94 0.84
CA LYS A 63 -0.19 -6.05 1.91
C LYS A 63 1.25 -5.62 1.66
N SER A 64 2.13 -6.54 1.28
CA SER A 64 3.53 -6.26 0.96
C SER A 64 3.67 -5.29 -0.23
N ARG A 65 2.85 -5.45 -1.27
CA ARG A 65 2.80 -4.54 -2.43
C ARG A 65 2.32 -3.15 -2.04
N LEU A 66 1.27 -3.06 -1.22
CA LEU A 66 0.74 -1.80 -0.70
C LEU A 66 1.80 -1.06 0.13
N LEU A 67 2.51 -1.75 1.02
CA LEU A 67 3.60 -1.16 1.81
C LEU A 67 4.78 -0.68 0.96
N SER A 68 5.10 -1.38 -0.13
CA SER A 68 6.12 -0.93 -1.09
C SER A 68 5.65 0.33 -1.83
N ASN A 69 4.39 0.37 -2.27
CA ASN A 69 3.83 1.53 -2.96
C ASN A 69 3.76 2.75 -2.04
N ARG A 70 3.36 2.56 -0.77
CA ARG A 70 3.38 3.60 0.27
C ARG A 70 4.76 4.26 0.37
N ARG A 71 5.81 3.45 0.55
CA ARG A 71 7.20 3.93 0.64
C ARG A 71 7.65 4.72 -0.59
N ARG A 72 7.23 4.27 -1.80
CA ARG A 72 7.56 4.98 -3.04
C ARG A 72 6.88 6.34 -3.12
N LEU A 73 5.60 6.44 -2.72
CA LEU A 73 4.85 7.70 -2.69
C LEU A 73 5.39 8.66 -1.63
N GLU A 74 5.71 8.17 -0.43
CA GLU A 74 6.34 8.96 0.63
C GLU A 74 7.67 9.57 0.15
N ALA A 75 8.55 8.75 -0.45
CA ALA A 75 9.80 9.23 -1.01
C ALA A 75 9.59 10.22 -2.18
N ALA A 76 8.55 10.05 -2.98
CA ALA A 76 8.21 10.98 -4.06
C ALA A 76 7.72 12.33 -3.52
N LEU A 77 6.87 12.32 -2.49
CA LEU A 77 6.42 13.53 -1.78
C LEU A 77 7.56 14.25 -1.08
N GLU A 78 8.52 13.53 -0.50
CA GLU A 78 9.72 14.13 0.07
C GLU A 78 10.55 14.85 -1.01
N ARG A 79 10.70 14.26 -2.20
CA ARG A 79 11.35 14.94 -3.33
C ARG A 79 10.60 16.18 -3.80
N VAL A 80 9.27 16.19 -3.75
CA VAL A 80 8.45 17.38 -4.01
C VAL A 80 8.78 18.48 -3.00
N ASN A 81 8.83 18.14 -1.71
CA ASN A 81 9.12 19.11 -0.65
C ASN A 81 10.53 19.70 -0.77
N ASN A 82 11.49 18.88 -1.17
CA ASN A 82 12.88 19.29 -1.37
C ASN A 82 13.12 20.00 -2.72
N GLY A 83 12.07 20.23 -3.53
CA GLY A 83 12.19 20.88 -4.85
C GLY A 83 12.96 20.04 -5.89
N ARG A 84 13.17 18.74 -5.64
CA ARG A 84 13.91 17.81 -6.51
C ARG A 84 13.01 16.87 -7.31
N PHE A 85 11.70 17.09 -7.27
CA PHE A 85 10.75 16.26 -7.99
C PHE A 85 10.88 16.45 -9.50
N GLY A 86 10.91 15.34 -10.24
CA GLY A 86 11.13 15.35 -11.69
C GLY A 86 12.60 15.36 -12.13
N VAL A 87 13.55 15.35 -11.20
CA VAL A 87 14.97 15.17 -11.50
C VAL A 87 15.31 13.68 -11.41
N CYS A 88 16.01 13.16 -12.41
CA CYS A 88 16.46 11.78 -12.40
C CYS A 88 17.43 11.58 -11.22
N CYS A 89 17.24 10.53 -10.44
CA CYS A 89 18.14 10.23 -9.32
C CYS A 89 19.52 9.71 -9.78
N ARG A 90 19.74 9.57 -11.10
CA ARG A 90 20.94 8.98 -11.69
C ARG A 90 21.74 9.92 -12.61
N CYS A 91 21.16 11.02 -13.07
CA CYS A 91 21.78 12.00 -13.97
C CYS A 91 21.17 13.38 -13.77
#